data_AF-A0A7C1EQP2-F1
#
_entry.id   AF-A0A7C1EQP2-F1
#
_cell.length_a   1.000
_cell.length_b   1.000
_cell.length_c   1.000
_cell.angle_alpha   90.00
_cell.angle_beta   90.00
_cell.angle_gamma   90.00
#
_symmetry.space_group_name_H-M   'P 1'
#
loop_
_entity.id
_entity.type
_entity.pdbx_description
1 polymer ?
#
loop_
_entity_poly.entity_id
_entity_poly.type
_entity_poly.pdbx_seq_one_letter_code
_entity_poly.pdbx_strand_id
1 'polypeptide(L)'
;MLEKDIENLIAGYPEEFFPGESLKLEKQQAQLGNCRADIIFTDKFNRFIIVEVKRGLLSREAAGQIMEYYGLLKQSNPDRVIELVLCANVIPSERRLFLENAGIECKELGLALVQKVAQKYNYVFLDQQQLEEIKTSYTDDQILGDTSITIPKRSSDVKVWIFQANPKKYDILNALLDPSLDKDTWSINQYKNEIRKNDTALIWMSGNGAGIYAVAEIQTDPMFMEFNPEELDYWVEKPSEYKERLRVGITITKKLLNNPVLREELKKIPELKNLSIFRFHQGTNFPVTDAEWLVIKKFIEER
;
A
#
# COMPACT_ATOMS: atom_id res chain seq x y z
N MET A 1 2.82 10.31 2.53
CA MET A 1 2.31 10.60 1.17
C MET A 1 1.49 9.43 0.62
N LEU A 2 0.17 9.59 0.64
CA LEU A 2 -0.86 8.76 0.02
C LEU A 2 -1.09 9.13 -1.44
N GLU A 3 -1.82 8.30 -2.19
CA GLU A 3 -2.29 8.63 -3.54
C GLU A 3 -3.13 9.91 -3.56
N LYS A 4 -4.00 10.04 -2.55
CA LYS A 4 -4.81 11.23 -2.32
C LYS A 4 -4.00 12.51 -2.14
N ASP A 5 -2.78 12.43 -1.57
CA ASP A 5 -1.91 13.60 -1.45
C ASP A 5 -1.43 14.08 -2.82
N ILE A 6 -1.04 13.15 -3.70
CA ILE A 6 -0.63 13.47 -5.07
C ILE A 6 -1.82 14.07 -5.83
N GLU A 7 -3.00 13.47 -5.70
CA GLU A 7 -4.23 13.98 -6.28
C GLU A 7 -4.54 15.41 -5.82
N ASN A 8 -4.51 15.67 -4.51
CA ASN A 8 -4.77 16.99 -3.94
C ASN A 8 -3.76 18.04 -4.44
N LEU A 9 -2.49 17.67 -4.54
CA LEU A 9 -1.45 18.57 -5.06
C LEU A 9 -1.67 18.87 -6.54
N ILE A 10 -2.03 17.88 -7.36
CA ILE A 10 -2.33 18.09 -8.78
C ILE A 10 -3.58 18.96 -8.95
N ALA A 11 -4.65 18.66 -8.21
CA ALA A 11 -5.91 19.41 -8.29
C ALA A 11 -5.74 20.87 -7.83
N GLY A 12 -4.96 21.10 -6.77
CA GLY A 12 -4.70 22.44 -6.22
C GLY A 12 -3.68 23.26 -7.02
N TYR A 13 -2.69 22.60 -7.63
CA TYR A 13 -1.55 23.25 -8.28
C TYR A 13 -1.20 22.64 -9.64
N PRO A 14 -2.15 22.58 -10.59
CA PRO A 14 -1.97 21.85 -11.85
C PRO A 14 -0.78 22.34 -12.68
N GLU A 15 -0.45 23.64 -12.64
CA GLU A 15 0.70 24.21 -13.38
C GLU A 15 2.06 23.68 -12.93
N GLU A 16 2.18 23.15 -11.70
CA GLU A 16 3.44 22.54 -11.26
C GLU A 16 3.68 21.16 -11.90
N PHE A 17 2.61 20.50 -12.33
CA PHE A 17 2.61 19.15 -12.89
C PHE A 17 2.43 19.17 -14.42
N PHE A 18 1.63 20.10 -14.93
CA PHE A 18 1.25 20.28 -16.33
C PHE A 18 1.54 21.72 -16.78
N PRO A 19 2.82 22.13 -16.81
CA PRO A 19 3.18 23.51 -17.10
C PRO A 19 2.76 23.92 -18.51
N GLY A 20 1.99 25.01 -18.62
CA GLY A 20 1.55 25.58 -19.90
C GLY A 20 0.27 24.99 -20.49
N GLU A 21 -0.31 23.97 -19.84
CA GLU A 21 -1.58 23.36 -20.26
C GLU A 21 -2.80 24.22 -19.87
N SER A 22 -2.65 25.14 -18.91
CA SER A 22 -3.73 26.04 -18.47
C SER A 22 -4.98 25.28 -18.01
N LEU A 23 -4.77 24.22 -17.23
CA LEU A 23 -5.82 23.34 -16.74
C LEU A 23 -6.65 24.01 -15.64
N LYS A 24 -7.97 23.97 -15.78
CA LYS A 24 -8.93 24.42 -14.76
C LYS A 24 -9.63 23.24 -14.15
N LEU A 25 -9.63 23.13 -12.82
CA LEU A 25 -10.29 22.03 -12.12
C LEU A 25 -11.81 22.10 -12.36
N GLU A 26 -12.35 21.06 -12.99
CA GLU A 26 -13.80 20.90 -13.18
C GLU A 26 -14.38 20.14 -11.98
N LYS A 27 -13.79 18.98 -11.68
CA LYS A 27 -14.19 18.11 -10.57
C LYS A 27 -12.99 17.35 -10.02
N GLN A 28 -13.03 17.10 -8.73
CA GLN A 28 -12.14 16.19 -8.03
C GLN A 28 -12.99 15.07 -7.41
N GLN A 29 -12.52 13.82 -7.44
CA GLN A 29 -13.27 12.65 -6.97
C GLN A 29 -14.67 12.55 -7.62
N ALA A 30 -14.71 12.72 -8.95
CA ALA A 30 -15.94 12.78 -9.72
C ALA A 30 -16.60 11.40 -9.80
N GLN A 31 -17.82 11.28 -9.27
CA GLN A 31 -18.63 10.07 -9.42
C GLN A 31 -19.09 9.92 -10.89
N LEU A 32 -18.72 8.80 -11.52
CA LEU A 32 -19.08 8.42 -12.89
C LEU A 32 -19.70 7.02 -12.85
N GLY A 33 -21.03 6.95 -12.86
CA GLY A 33 -21.74 5.68 -12.66
C GLY A 33 -21.34 5.04 -11.32
N ASN A 34 -20.81 3.82 -11.38
CA ASN A 34 -20.34 3.08 -10.20
C ASN A 34 -18.88 3.36 -9.83
N CYS A 35 -18.16 4.11 -10.65
CA CYS A 35 -16.75 4.37 -10.45
C CYS A 35 -16.50 5.85 -10.12
N ARG A 36 -15.26 6.16 -9.74
CA ARG A 36 -14.87 7.51 -9.34
C ARG A 36 -13.56 7.88 -10.02
N ALA A 37 -13.60 8.93 -10.82
CA ALA A 37 -12.40 9.50 -11.42
C ALA A 37 -11.73 10.47 -10.44
N ASP A 38 -10.42 10.39 -10.32
CA ASP A 38 -9.65 11.21 -9.38
C ASP A 38 -9.77 12.70 -9.68
N ILE A 39 -9.47 13.10 -10.93
CA ILE A 39 -9.51 14.50 -11.33
C ILE A 39 -10.02 14.64 -12.77
N ILE A 40 -10.90 15.62 -12.97
CA ILE A 40 -11.32 16.08 -14.28
C ILE A 40 -10.96 17.56 -14.37
N PHE A 41 -10.10 17.90 -15.32
CA PHE A 41 -9.83 19.28 -15.70
C PHE A 41 -10.56 19.64 -16.99
N THR A 42 -10.74 20.94 -17.19
CA THR A 42 -11.06 21.55 -18.48
C THR A 42 -9.85 22.38 -18.93
N ASP A 43 -9.36 22.15 -20.14
CA ASP A 43 -8.26 22.94 -20.70
C ASP A 43 -8.76 24.21 -21.44
N LYS A 44 -7.83 24.99 -21.98
CA LYS A 44 -8.14 26.22 -22.75
C LYS A 44 -8.94 25.98 -24.05
N PHE A 45 -8.95 24.76 -24.56
CA PHE A 45 -9.70 24.35 -25.75
C PHE A 45 -11.05 23.71 -25.40
N ASN A 46 -11.46 23.80 -24.13
CA ASN A 46 -12.69 23.21 -23.60
C ASN A 46 -12.74 21.67 -23.67
N ARG A 47 -11.58 21.02 -23.74
CA ARG A 47 -11.45 19.56 -23.69
C ARG A 47 -11.48 19.11 -22.24
N PHE A 48 -12.06 17.93 -21.99
CA PHE A 48 -11.91 17.29 -20.69
C PHE A 48 -10.58 16.56 -20.63
N ILE A 49 -9.83 16.80 -19.57
CA ILE A 49 -8.60 16.07 -19.27
C ILE A 49 -8.89 15.23 -18.03
N ILE A 50 -9.03 13.92 -18.21
CA ILE A 50 -9.20 12.97 -17.12
C ILE A 50 -7.81 12.61 -16.64
N VAL A 51 -7.51 12.90 -15.38
CA VAL A 51 -6.25 12.53 -14.75
C VAL A 51 -6.53 11.48 -13.70
N GLU A 52 -6.00 10.28 -13.92
CA GLU A 52 -6.00 9.19 -12.95
C GLU A 52 -4.63 9.10 -12.31
N VAL A 53 -4.59 9.06 -10.97
CA VAL A 53 -3.37 9.13 -10.20
C VAL A 53 -3.11 7.79 -9.54
N LYS A 54 -1.91 7.24 -9.75
CA LYS A 54 -1.44 6.03 -9.06
C LYS A 54 -0.20 6.32 -8.24
N ARG A 55 -0.20 5.92 -6.97
CA ARG A 55 1.02 5.97 -6.17
C ARG A 55 1.94 4.78 -6.51
N GLY A 56 3.22 5.06 -6.69
CA GLY A 56 4.26 4.05 -6.90
C GLY A 56 4.38 3.61 -8.35
N LEU A 57 4.60 2.30 -8.55
CA LEU A 57 4.72 1.69 -9.86
C LEU A 57 3.34 1.58 -10.51
N LEU A 58 3.16 2.11 -11.71
CA LEU A 58 1.89 2.03 -12.43
C LEU A 58 1.44 0.57 -12.61
N SER A 59 0.24 0.23 -12.13
CA SER A 59 -0.33 -1.12 -12.24
C SER A 59 -0.63 -1.50 -13.70
N ARG A 60 -0.88 -2.79 -13.96
CA ARG A 60 -1.25 -3.25 -15.32
C ARG A 60 -2.71 -2.92 -15.64
N GLU A 61 -3.52 -2.79 -14.61
CA GLU A 61 -4.96 -2.63 -14.62
C GLU A 61 -5.39 -1.16 -14.81
N ALA A 62 -4.47 -0.21 -14.58
CA ALA A 62 -4.74 1.23 -14.66
C ALA A 62 -5.33 1.68 -16.00
N ALA A 63 -4.96 1.02 -17.11
CA ALA A 63 -5.52 1.29 -18.43
C ALA A 63 -7.03 1.02 -18.49
N GLY A 64 -7.49 -0.09 -17.91
CA GLY A 64 -8.90 -0.47 -17.94
C GLY A 64 -9.77 0.52 -17.18
N GLN A 65 -9.28 0.98 -16.04
CA GLN A 65 -9.98 1.95 -15.18
C GLN A 65 -10.22 3.28 -15.92
N ILE A 66 -9.18 3.88 -16.50
CA ILE A 66 -9.33 5.17 -17.19
C ILE A 66 -10.13 5.06 -18.50
N MET A 67 -10.09 3.89 -19.17
CA MET A 67 -10.92 3.60 -20.34
C MET A 67 -12.42 3.56 -20.00
N GLU A 68 -12.79 3.03 -18.83
CA GLU A 68 -14.19 3.03 -18.36
C GLU A 68 -14.69 4.47 -18.14
N TYR A 69 -13.84 5.34 -17.56
CA TYR A 69 -14.17 6.74 -17.33
C TYR A 69 -14.39 7.50 -18.64
N TYR A 70 -13.52 7.27 -19.62
CA TYR A 70 -13.70 7.80 -20.96
C TYR A 70 -15.07 7.42 -21.52
N GLY A 71 -15.45 6.14 -21.47
CA GLY A 71 -16.73 5.66 -22.00
C GLY A 71 -17.93 6.36 -21.37
N LEU A 72 -17.96 6.43 -20.04
CA LEU A 72 -19.05 7.06 -19.28
C LEU A 72 -19.15 8.57 -19.54
N LEU A 73 -18.02 9.27 -19.59
CA LEU A 73 -18.01 10.70 -19.87
C LEU A 73 -18.34 11.02 -21.32
N LYS A 74 -17.89 10.20 -22.27
CA LYS A 74 -18.17 10.40 -23.69
C LYS A 74 -19.64 10.15 -24.02
N GLN A 75 -20.29 9.19 -23.34
CA GLN A 75 -21.73 8.97 -23.47
C GLN A 75 -22.54 10.17 -22.97
N SER A 76 -22.14 10.75 -21.83
CA SER A 76 -22.82 11.93 -21.26
C SER A 76 -22.44 13.25 -21.95
N ASN A 77 -21.31 13.29 -22.66
CA ASN A 77 -20.79 14.47 -23.36
C ASN A 77 -20.33 14.11 -24.79
N PRO A 78 -21.25 13.83 -25.73
CA PRO A 78 -20.90 13.26 -27.05
C PRO A 78 -19.95 14.12 -27.87
N ASP A 79 -20.12 15.44 -27.84
CA ASP A 79 -19.35 16.38 -28.66
C ASP A 79 -18.03 16.81 -28.02
N ARG A 80 -17.83 16.52 -26.73
CA ARG A 80 -16.66 17.00 -25.99
C ARG A 80 -15.45 16.11 -26.24
N VAL A 81 -14.32 16.70 -26.58
CA VAL A 81 -13.05 15.97 -26.69
C VAL A 81 -12.58 15.62 -25.29
N ILE A 82 -12.10 14.38 -25.11
CA ILE A 82 -11.61 13.86 -23.85
C ILE A 82 -10.20 13.35 -24.08
N GLU A 83 -9.25 13.84 -23.28
CA GLU A 83 -7.90 13.31 -23.17
C GLU A 83 -7.72 12.58 -21.85
N LEU A 84 -6.89 11.54 -21.89
CA LEU A 84 -6.66 10.64 -20.78
C LEU A 84 -5.21 10.76 -20.35
N VAL A 85 -5.00 11.00 -19.06
CA VAL A 85 -3.67 11.13 -18.46
C VAL A 85 -3.57 10.16 -17.30
N LEU A 86 -2.57 9.30 -17.34
CA LEU A 86 -2.18 8.45 -16.22
C LEU A 86 -0.93 9.01 -15.56
N CYS A 87 -1.07 9.37 -14.29
CA CYS A 87 0.00 9.84 -13.43
C CYS A 87 0.49 8.70 -12.54
N ALA A 88 1.80 8.45 -12.48
CA ALA A 88 2.36 7.57 -11.46
C ALA A 88 3.79 7.93 -11.08
N ASN A 89 4.29 7.47 -9.93
CA ASN A 89 5.67 7.77 -9.54
C ASN A 89 6.71 7.12 -10.46
N VAL A 90 6.41 5.91 -10.96
CA VAL A 90 7.24 5.18 -11.93
C VAL A 90 6.34 4.52 -12.96
N ILE A 91 6.60 4.76 -14.23
CA ILE A 91 5.89 4.16 -15.36
C ILE A 91 6.91 3.38 -16.20
N PRO A 92 6.90 2.02 -16.16
CA PRO A 92 7.80 1.22 -16.98
C PRO A 92 7.67 1.54 -18.47
N SER A 93 8.79 1.53 -19.17
CA SER A 93 8.90 1.90 -20.59
C SER A 93 7.92 1.12 -21.47
N GLU A 94 7.73 -0.17 -21.21
CA GLU A 94 6.81 -1.04 -21.95
C GLU A 94 5.34 -0.69 -21.69
N ARG A 95 5.00 -0.24 -20.47
CA ARG A 95 3.65 0.23 -20.15
C ARG A 95 3.40 1.59 -20.78
N ARG A 96 4.34 2.51 -20.68
CA ARG A 96 4.30 3.82 -21.34
C ARG A 96 4.04 3.65 -22.83
N LEU A 97 4.84 2.82 -23.51
CA LEU A 97 4.70 2.58 -24.94
C LEU A 97 3.31 2.08 -25.31
N PHE A 98 2.74 1.14 -24.55
CA PHE A 98 1.39 0.65 -24.79
C PHE A 98 0.33 1.74 -24.58
N LEU A 99 0.40 2.45 -23.45
CA LEU A 99 -0.57 3.47 -23.06
C LEU A 99 -0.59 4.65 -24.02
N GLU A 100 0.57 5.19 -24.39
CA GLU A 100 0.69 6.31 -25.31
C GLU A 100 0.20 5.92 -26.72
N ASN A 101 0.48 4.69 -27.18
CA ASN A 101 -0.07 4.15 -28.43
C ASN A 101 -1.60 3.97 -28.38
N ALA A 102 -2.17 3.78 -27.19
CA ALA A 102 -3.62 3.72 -26.97
C ALA A 102 -4.26 5.11 -26.80
N GLY A 103 -3.48 6.19 -26.89
CA GLY A 103 -3.97 7.57 -26.72
C GLY A 103 -4.10 8.00 -25.25
N ILE A 104 -3.41 7.33 -24.33
CA ILE A 104 -3.34 7.69 -22.91
C ILE A 104 -1.98 8.29 -22.63
N GLU A 105 -1.94 9.58 -22.29
CA GLU A 105 -0.72 10.28 -21.91
C GLU A 105 -0.18 9.72 -20.59
N CYS A 106 1.13 9.45 -20.54
CA CYS A 106 1.80 8.96 -19.34
C CYS A 106 2.64 10.05 -18.69
N LYS A 107 2.24 10.46 -17.48
CA LYS A 107 2.98 11.44 -16.68
C LYS A 107 3.68 10.76 -15.51
N GLU A 108 5.00 10.70 -15.56
CA GLU A 108 5.79 10.19 -14.44
C GLU A 108 6.05 11.31 -13.43
N LEU A 109 5.66 11.08 -12.18
CA LEU A 109 5.70 12.03 -11.07
C LEU A 109 6.69 11.55 -10.02
N GLY A 110 7.99 11.78 -10.27
CA GLY A 110 9.03 11.40 -9.32
C GLY A 110 8.79 11.97 -7.92
N LEU A 111 9.12 11.20 -6.88
CA LEU A 111 8.88 11.59 -5.47
C LEU A 111 9.46 12.97 -5.12
N ALA A 112 10.63 13.30 -5.67
CA ALA A 112 11.27 14.60 -5.47
C ALA A 112 10.43 15.78 -5.99
N LEU A 113 9.73 15.61 -7.11
CA LEU A 113 8.84 16.64 -7.64
C LEU A 113 7.66 16.85 -6.69
N VAL A 114 6.99 15.77 -6.28
CA VAL A 114 5.82 15.86 -5.40
C VAL A 114 6.20 16.48 -4.05
N GLN A 115 7.34 16.08 -3.48
CA GLN A 115 7.87 16.67 -2.24
C GLN A 115 8.21 18.15 -2.40
N LYS A 116 8.85 18.54 -3.51
CA LYS A 116 9.18 19.94 -3.80
C LYS A 116 7.92 20.80 -3.89
N VAL A 117 6.87 20.32 -4.56
CA VAL A 117 5.60 21.04 -4.67
C VAL A 117 4.91 21.12 -3.30
N ALA A 118 4.86 20.01 -2.56
CA ALA A 118 4.30 20.00 -1.21
C ALA A 118 4.98 21.04 -0.30
N GLN A 119 6.32 21.09 -0.30
CA GLN A 119 7.09 22.08 0.45
C GLN A 119 6.80 23.51 -0.02
N LYS A 120 6.76 23.74 -1.33
CA LYS A 120 6.49 25.07 -1.91
C LYS A 120 5.16 25.66 -1.42
N TYR A 121 4.15 24.82 -1.24
CA TYR A 121 2.81 25.22 -0.82
C TYR A 121 2.50 24.92 0.65
N ASN A 122 3.51 24.50 1.43
CA ASN A 122 3.34 24.09 2.83
C ASN A 122 2.23 23.03 3.01
N TYR A 123 2.09 22.13 2.04
CA TYR A 123 1.14 21.02 2.10
C TYR A 123 1.61 20.00 3.14
N VAL A 124 0.74 19.71 4.10
CA VAL A 124 0.97 18.65 5.08
C VAL A 124 0.35 17.37 4.55
N PHE A 125 1.16 16.31 4.42
CA PHE A 125 0.68 15.02 3.95
C PHE A 125 -0.33 14.43 4.91
N LEU A 126 -1.37 13.78 4.38
CA LEU A 126 -2.49 13.25 5.16
C LEU A 126 -2.06 12.19 6.18
N ASP A 127 -1.04 11.38 5.86
CA ASP A 127 -0.48 10.40 6.80
C ASP A 127 0.25 11.07 7.98
N GLN A 128 0.81 12.26 7.77
CA GLN A 128 1.43 13.04 8.83
C GLN A 128 0.37 13.70 9.74
N GLN A 129 -0.72 14.21 9.17
CA GLN A 129 -1.85 14.77 9.94
C GLN A 129 -2.47 13.71 10.86
N GLN A 130 -2.71 12.50 10.34
CA GLN A 130 -3.24 11.39 11.15
C GLN A 130 -2.28 11.04 12.30
N LEU A 131 -0.97 11.01 12.08
CA LEU A 131 0.01 10.74 13.14
C LEU A 131 0.03 11.83 14.23
N GLU A 132 -0.23 13.09 13.88
CA GLU A 132 -0.29 14.21 14.83
C GLU A 132 -1.61 14.22 15.61
N GLU A 133 -2.73 13.94 14.96
CA GLU A 133 -4.05 13.77 15.61
C GLU A 133 -4.03 12.59 16.58
N ILE A 134 -3.42 11.46 16.19
CA ILE A 134 -3.23 10.30 17.04
C ILE A 134 -2.38 10.67 18.27
N LYS A 135 -1.24 11.36 18.09
CA LYS A 135 -0.39 11.80 19.22
C LYS A 135 -1.11 12.74 20.19
N THR A 136 -1.93 13.64 19.68
CA THR A 136 -2.70 14.60 20.48
C THR A 136 -3.86 13.92 21.23
N SER A 137 -4.39 12.83 20.68
CA SER A 137 -5.44 12.02 21.33
C SER A 137 -4.93 11.20 22.54
N TYR A 138 -3.63 11.00 22.68
CA TYR A 138 -3.00 10.23 23.77
C TYR A 138 -2.39 11.08 24.89
N THR A 139 -2.53 12.42 24.86
CA THR A 139 -1.89 13.31 25.84
C THR A 139 -2.75 13.74 27.03
N ASP A 140 -4.00 13.31 27.14
CA ASP A 140 -4.82 13.58 28.34
C ASP A 140 -5.10 12.31 29.15
N ASP A 141 -4.60 12.33 30.39
CA ASP A 141 -4.82 11.43 31.53
C ASP A 141 -4.36 9.96 31.42
N GLN A 142 -3.08 9.72 31.76
CA GLN A 142 -2.67 8.84 32.87
C GLN A 142 -1.13 8.86 33.06
N ILE A 143 -0.62 9.72 33.94
CA ILE A 143 0.69 9.55 34.58
C ILE A 143 0.53 9.72 36.09
N LEU A 144 0.63 8.61 36.83
CA LEU A 144 1.15 8.49 38.19
C LEU A 144 1.61 7.02 38.31
N GLY A 145 2.85 6.63 38.56
CA GLY A 145 4.09 7.34 38.82
C GLY A 145 5.23 6.31 38.97
N ASP A 146 6.37 6.84 39.37
CA ASP A 146 7.61 6.20 39.80
C ASP A 146 8.67 5.85 38.74
N THR A 147 9.70 6.68 38.81
CA THR A 147 10.99 6.62 38.14
C THR A 147 11.81 5.45 38.65
N SER A 148 11.73 4.34 37.92
CA SER A 148 12.87 3.43 37.76
C SER A 148 12.88 2.93 36.33
N ILE A 149 13.87 3.37 35.55
CA ILE A 149 14.13 2.87 34.20
C ILE A 149 14.52 1.40 34.34
N THR A 150 13.51 0.53 34.30
CA THR A 150 13.69 -0.91 34.14
C THR A 150 13.46 -1.19 32.67
N ILE A 151 14.55 -1.39 31.94
CA ILE A 151 14.52 -1.91 30.57
C ILE A 151 13.70 -3.22 30.62
N PRO A 152 12.56 -3.36 29.92
CA PRO A 152 11.82 -4.60 29.95
C PRO A 152 12.66 -5.67 29.26
N LYS A 153 13.15 -6.59 30.07
CA LYS A 153 13.87 -7.81 29.66
C LYS A 153 12.85 -8.68 28.91
N ARG A 154 12.93 -8.70 27.58
CA ARG A 154 12.08 -9.52 26.69
C ARG A 154 12.18 -11.00 27.13
N SER A 155 11.05 -11.64 27.41
CA SER A 155 10.98 -13.08 27.69
C SER A 155 11.29 -13.88 26.42
N SER A 156 11.93 -15.02 26.59
CA SER A 156 12.53 -15.88 25.56
C SER A 156 11.54 -16.73 24.74
N ASP A 157 10.26 -16.36 24.65
CA ASP A 157 9.20 -17.21 24.07
C ASP A 157 8.43 -16.59 22.90
N VAL A 158 8.70 -15.33 22.52
CA VAL A 158 8.01 -14.68 21.38
C VAL A 158 8.65 -15.16 20.08
N LYS A 159 7.92 -15.94 19.29
CA LYS A 159 8.40 -16.43 17.99
C LYS A 159 8.15 -15.41 16.88
N VAL A 160 8.91 -15.56 15.80
CA VAL A 160 8.80 -14.70 14.62
C VAL A 160 8.48 -15.55 13.40
N TRP A 161 7.53 -15.06 12.60
CA TRP A 161 6.99 -15.79 11.46
C TRP A 161 6.90 -14.88 10.25
N ILE A 162 7.18 -15.41 9.06
CA ILE A 162 6.88 -14.73 7.80
C ILE A 162 5.51 -15.20 7.31
N PHE A 163 4.64 -14.25 7.00
CA PHE A 163 3.34 -14.48 6.38
C PHE A 163 3.41 -14.04 4.92
N GLN A 164 3.41 -15.00 4.00
CA GLN A 164 3.56 -14.76 2.57
C GLN A 164 2.21 -14.46 1.90
N ALA A 165 2.11 -13.29 1.28
CA ALA A 165 1.06 -12.90 0.34
C ALA A 165 1.50 -13.07 -1.11
N ASN A 166 0.55 -13.43 -1.97
CA ASN A 166 0.74 -13.51 -3.41
C ASN A 166 0.05 -12.31 -4.09
N PRO A 167 0.81 -11.35 -4.64
CA PRO A 167 0.22 -10.16 -5.26
C PRO A 167 -0.64 -10.46 -6.49
N LYS A 168 -0.57 -11.68 -7.05
CA LYS A 168 -1.47 -12.12 -8.12
C LYS A 168 -2.85 -12.57 -7.62
N LYS A 169 -3.03 -12.75 -6.31
CA LYS A 169 -4.27 -13.24 -5.69
C LYS A 169 -4.87 -12.23 -4.71
N TYR A 170 -4.01 -11.50 -4.02
CA TYR A 170 -4.37 -10.53 -3.00
C TYR A 170 -3.50 -9.29 -3.21
N ASP A 171 -4.14 -8.15 -3.43
CA ASP A 171 -3.49 -6.85 -3.63
C ASP A 171 -2.92 -6.34 -2.31
N ILE A 172 -1.86 -7.01 -1.85
CA ILE A 172 -1.25 -6.79 -0.55
C ILE A 172 -0.71 -5.38 -0.37
N LEU A 173 -0.32 -4.71 -1.46
CA LEU A 173 0.22 -3.36 -1.37
C LEU A 173 -0.89 -2.37 -1.05
N ASN A 174 -2.03 -2.46 -1.73
CA ASN A 174 -3.18 -1.61 -1.44
C ASN A 174 -3.85 -2.00 -0.12
N ALA A 175 -3.92 -3.29 0.21
CA ALA A 175 -4.44 -3.74 1.50
C ALA A 175 -3.63 -3.18 2.68
N LEU A 176 -2.29 -3.19 2.57
CA LEU A 176 -1.43 -2.57 3.59
C LEU A 176 -1.53 -1.04 3.61
N LEU A 177 -2.07 -0.39 2.58
CA LEU A 177 -2.34 1.05 2.59
C LEU A 177 -3.65 1.41 3.29
N ASP A 178 -4.59 0.47 3.35
CA ASP A 178 -5.90 0.68 3.97
C ASP A 178 -5.80 0.66 5.51
N PRO A 179 -6.13 1.77 6.20
CA PRO A 179 -6.14 1.81 7.67
C PRO A 179 -7.19 0.86 8.27
N SER A 180 -8.28 0.53 7.55
CA SER A 180 -9.28 -0.43 8.03
C SER A 180 -8.71 -1.84 8.18
N LEU A 181 -7.59 -2.13 7.50
CA LEU A 181 -6.85 -3.39 7.58
C LEU A 181 -5.61 -3.32 8.48
N ASP A 182 -5.45 -2.26 9.28
CA ASP A 182 -4.43 -2.24 10.33
C ASP A 182 -4.70 -3.32 11.39
N LYS A 183 -5.98 -3.69 11.56
CA LYS A 183 -6.41 -4.89 12.27
C LYS A 183 -7.07 -5.81 11.25
N ASP A 184 -6.43 -6.95 10.99
CA ASP A 184 -6.85 -7.85 9.93
C ASP A 184 -6.70 -9.31 10.35
N THR A 185 -7.18 -10.24 9.54
CA THR A 185 -7.06 -11.67 9.78
C THR A 185 -6.21 -12.33 8.71
N TRP A 186 -5.28 -13.19 9.13
CA TRP A 186 -4.35 -13.83 8.20
C TRP A 186 -4.42 -15.35 8.28
N SER A 187 -4.44 -15.99 7.12
CA SER A 187 -4.59 -17.44 7.00
C SER A 187 -3.39 -18.22 7.56
N ILE A 188 -3.69 -19.32 8.26
CA ILE A 188 -2.73 -20.27 8.78
C ILE A 188 -2.89 -21.61 8.07
N ASN A 189 -1.94 -21.89 7.16
CA ASN A 189 -1.93 -23.15 6.41
C ASN A 189 -0.91 -24.15 6.98
N GLN A 190 0.02 -23.70 7.81
CA GLN A 190 1.08 -24.49 8.43
C GLN A 190 1.47 -23.91 9.80
N TYR A 191 2.17 -24.69 10.63
CA TYR A 191 2.58 -24.31 11.99
C TYR A 191 1.43 -23.91 12.94
N LYS A 192 0.24 -24.49 12.72
CA LYS A 192 -1.00 -24.24 13.50
C LYS A 192 -0.83 -24.44 15.01
N ASN A 193 0.02 -25.40 15.39
CA ASN A 193 0.28 -25.74 16.79
C ASN A 193 1.41 -24.91 17.42
N GLU A 194 2.07 -24.05 16.65
CA GLU A 194 3.23 -23.30 17.09
C GLU A 194 3.04 -21.78 17.03
N ILE A 195 2.27 -21.29 16.06
CA ILE A 195 1.89 -19.89 15.97
C ILE A 195 0.91 -19.58 17.10
N ARG A 196 1.21 -18.54 17.88
CA ARG A 196 0.44 -18.14 19.05
C ARG A 196 0.21 -16.64 19.10
N LYS A 197 -0.74 -16.24 19.93
CA LYS A 197 -0.92 -14.84 20.33
C LYS A 197 0.40 -14.24 20.86
N ASN A 198 0.63 -12.96 20.58
CA ASN A 198 1.83 -12.16 20.87
C ASN A 198 3.08 -12.49 20.03
N ASP A 199 3.03 -13.49 19.16
CA ASP A 199 4.09 -13.72 18.19
C ASP A 199 4.21 -12.55 17.20
N THR A 200 5.39 -12.38 16.62
CA THR A 200 5.63 -11.37 15.58
C THR A 200 5.42 -11.96 14.19
N ALA A 201 4.63 -11.28 13.37
CA ALA A 201 4.44 -11.61 11.96
C ALA A 201 5.16 -10.59 11.06
N LEU A 202 5.91 -11.09 10.09
CA LEU A 202 6.55 -10.33 9.01
C LEU A 202 5.73 -10.56 7.75
N ILE A 203 5.06 -9.52 7.27
CA ILE A 203 4.22 -9.60 6.08
C ILE A 203 5.11 -9.54 4.85
N TRP A 204 5.14 -10.65 4.11
CA TRP A 204 6.02 -10.84 2.96
C TRP A 204 5.23 -10.87 1.67
N MET A 205 5.57 -10.01 0.71
CA MET A 205 5.03 -10.12 -0.65
C MET A 205 5.93 -11.06 -1.47
N SER A 206 5.35 -11.96 -2.26
CA SER A 206 6.07 -12.84 -3.19
C SER A 206 6.21 -12.24 -4.60
N GLY A 207 7.00 -12.88 -5.48
CA GLY A 207 7.15 -12.46 -6.87
C GLY A 207 8.39 -11.58 -7.15
N ASN A 208 8.29 -10.65 -8.10
CA ASN A 208 9.43 -9.83 -8.55
C ASN A 208 9.86 -8.79 -7.50
N GLY A 209 8.91 -8.24 -6.74
CA GLY A 209 9.16 -7.36 -5.60
C GLY A 209 9.22 -8.14 -4.29
N ALA A 210 9.77 -9.36 -4.27
CA ALA A 210 9.68 -10.18 -3.08
C ALA A 210 10.42 -9.53 -1.89
N GLY A 211 9.80 -9.50 -0.71
CA GLY A 211 10.39 -8.87 0.47
C GLY A 211 9.40 -8.68 1.61
N ILE A 212 9.86 -8.09 2.71
CA ILE A 212 9.06 -7.77 3.89
C ILE A 212 8.50 -6.35 3.74
N TYR A 213 7.18 -6.23 3.80
CA TYR A 213 6.42 -4.99 3.60
C TYR A 213 5.73 -4.48 4.86
N ALA A 214 5.58 -5.32 5.88
CA ALA A 214 5.11 -4.88 7.19
C ALA A 214 5.58 -5.81 8.31
N VAL A 215 5.53 -5.29 9.53
CA VAL A 215 5.63 -6.04 10.79
C VAL A 215 4.27 -5.93 11.47
N ALA A 216 3.82 -7.03 12.05
CA ALA A 216 2.57 -7.13 12.77
C ALA A 216 2.75 -7.93 14.05
N GLU A 217 1.87 -7.70 15.01
CA GLU A 217 1.73 -8.52 16.21
C GLU A 217 0.49 -9.39 16.09
N ILE A 218 0.63 -10.69 16.36
CA ILE A 218 -0.48 -11.63 16.34
C ILE A 218 -1.34 -11.42 17.59
N GLN A 219 -2.62 -11.11 17.41
CA GLN A 219 -3.55 -10.73 18.47
C GLN A 219 -4.34 -11.90 19.06
N THR A 220 -4.43 -13.01 18.32
CA THR A 220 -5.20 -14.20 18.72
C THR A 220 -4.41 -15.47 18.45
N ASP A 221 -4.72 -16.54 19.19
CA ASP A 221 -4.33 -17.88 18.78
C ASP A 221 -5.07 -18.29 17.49
N PRO A 222 -4.56 -19.28 16.73
CA PRO A 222 -5.22 -19.76 15.53
C PRO A 222 -6.64 -20.28 15.82
N MET A 223 -7.64 -19.70 15.17
CA MET A 223 -9.03 -20.12 15.27
C MET A 223 -9.72 -20.01 13.90
N PHE A 224 -10.84 -20.71 13.73
CA PHE A 224 -11.64 -20.58 12.51
C PHE A 224 -12.32 -19.22 12.54
N MET A 225 -12.13 -18.44 11.47
CA MET A 225 -12.69 -17.10 11.31
C MET A 225 -13.24 -16.96 9.88
N GLU A 226 -14.29 -16.17 9.75
CA GLU A 226 -14.76 -15.67 8.46
C GLU A 226 -13.75 -14.66 7.86
N PHE A 227 -13.96 -14.31 6.59
CA PHE A 227 -13.20 -13.25 5.96
C PHE A 227 -13.61 -11.90 6.57
N ASN A 228 -12.63 -11.01 6.74
CA ASN A 228 -12.90 -9.62 7.05
C ASN A 228 -13.59 -8.98 5.83
N PRO A 229 -14.81 -8.42 5.92
CA PRO A 229 -15.49 -7.85 4.76
C PRO A 229 -14.64 -6.85 3.99
N GLU A 230 -13.87 -6.05 4.70
CA GLU A 230 -12.94 -5.04 4.18
C GLU A 230 -11.75 -5.67 3.44
N GLU A 231 -11.31 -6.89 3.79
CA GLU A 231 -10.22 -7.56 3.08
C GLU A 231 -10.65 -8.03 1.69
N LEU A 232 -11.94 -8.26 1.47
CA LEU A 232 -12.49 -8.84 0.24
C LEU A 232 -12.29 -7.96 -0.99
N ASP A 233 -12.25 -6.64 -0.79
CA ASP A 233 -12.03 -5.68 -1.88
C ASP A 233 -10.61 -5.75 -2.46
N TYR A 234 -9.69 -6.38 -1.73
CA TYR A 234 -8.30 -6.57 -2.14
C TYR A 234 -8.02 -7.96 -2.73
N TRP A 235 -9.01 -8.86 -2.79
CA TRP A 235 -8.86 -10.15 -3.47
C TRP A 235 -9.11 -9.99 -4.97
N VAL A 236 -8.12 -10.38 -5.80
CA VAL A 236 -8.21 -10.31 -7.27
C VAL A 236 -9.35 -11.19 -7.81
N GLU A 237 -9.50 -12.37 -7.22
CA GLU A 237 -10.66 -13.23 -7.41
C GLU A 237 -11.30 -13.41 -6.04
N LYS A 238 -12.58 -13.04 -5.92
CA LYS A 238 -13.31 -13.23 -4.67
C LYS A 238 -13.29 -14.72 -4.30
N PRO A 239 -12.91 -15.08 -3.07
CA PRO A 239 -12.92 -16.46 -2.63
C PRO A 239 -14.30 -17.06 -2.91
N SER A 240 -14.35 -18.14 -3.67
CA SER A 240 -15.60 -18.77 -4.14
C SER A 240 -16.50 -19.28 -3.01
N GLU A 241 -15.97 -19.33 -1.79
CA GLU A 241 -16.67 -19.78 -0.59
C GLU A 241 -16.25 -18.89 0.59
N TYR A 242 -17.21 -18.17 1.17
CA TYR A 242 -17.10 -17.50 2.48
C TYR A 242 -17.00 -18.51 3.64
N LYS A 243 -16.29 -19.62 3.42
CA LYS A 243 -16.10 -20.64 4.45
C LYS A 243 -15.06 -20.15 5.44
N GLU A 244 -15.34 -20.38 6.70
CA GLU A 244 -14.40 -20.17 7.79
C GLU A 244 -13.07 -20.86 7.47
N ARG A 245 -11.96 -20.14 7.68
CA ARG A 245 -10.61 -20.68 7.56
C ARG A 245 -9.88 -20.50 8.86
N LEU A 246 -8.91 -21.37 9.11
CA LEU A 246 -8.02 -21.19 10.25
C LEU A 246 -7.16 -19.95 10.01
N ARG A 247 -7.33 -18.95 10.87
CA ARG A 247 -6.70 -17.64 10.78
C ARG A 247 -6.22 -17.19 12.16
N VAL A 248 -5.42 -16.15 12.16
CA VAL A 248 -5.11 -15.35 13.35
C VAL A 248 -5.51 -13.91 13.09
N GLY A 249 -5.97 -13.21 14.13
CA GLY A 249 -6.03 -11.75 14.11
C GLY A 249 -4.62 -11.19 14.22
N ILE A 250 -4.32 -10.15 13.45
CA ILE A 250 -3.06 -9.42 13.54
C ILE A 250 -3.34 -7.93 13.73
N THR A 251 -2.34 -7.22 14.24
CA THR A 251 -2.31 -5.76 14.21
C THR A 251 -0.99 -5.32 13.59
N ILE A 252 -1.06 -4.55 12.51
CA ILE A 252 0.12 -4.00 11.85
C ILE A 252 0.78 -2.99 12.79
N THR A 253 2.05 -3.22 13.12
CA THR A 253 2.83 -2.37 14.03
C THR A 253 3.85 -1.50 13.30
N LYS A 254 4.31 -1.91 12.11
CA LYS A 254 5.16 -1.11 11.24
C LYS A 254 4.91 -1.41 9.77
N LYS A 255 4.60 -0.41 8.96
CA LYS A 255 4.52 -0.52 7.50
C LYS A 255 5.86 -0.12 6.88
N LEU A 256 6.34 -0.93 5.94
CA LEU A 256 7.61 -0.76 5.23
C LEU A 256 7.39 -0.54 3.72
N LEU A 257 6.19 -0.09 3.31
CA LEU A 257 5.80 0.03 1.91
C LEU A 257 6.73 0.90 1.05
N ASN A 258 7.28 1.98 1.65
CA ASN A 258 8.19 2.90 0.96
C ASN A 258 9.64 2.38 0.89
N ASN A 259 10.01 1.50 1.81
CA ASN A 259 11.37 1.01 1.94
C ASN A 259 11.35 -0.46 2.39
N PRO A 260 10.77 -1.37 1.59
CA PRO A 260 10.59 -2.76 1.99
C PRO A 260 11.94 -3.44 2.11
N VAL A 261 12.06 -4.39 3.03
CA VAL A 261 13.28 -5.19 3.15
C VAL A 261 13.24 -6.26 2.06
N LEU A 262 13.92 -6.01 0.94
CA LEU A 262 13.80 -6.84 -0.25
C LEU A 262 14.56 -8.16 -0.12
N ARG A 263 14.04 -9.21 -0.75
CA ARG A 263 14.67 -10.53 -0.83
C ARG A 263 16.11 -10.44 -1.33
N GLU A 264 16.36 -9.61 -2.33
CA GLU A 264 17.70 -9.49 -2.93
C GLU A 264 18.68 -8.73 -2.01
N GLU A 265 18.18 -7.98 -1.02
CA GLU A 265 19.00 -7.42 0.05
C GLU A 265 19.30 -8.50 1.11
N LEU A 266 18.26 -9.23 1.54
CA LEU A 266 18.40 -10.31 2.53
C LEU A 266 19.32 -11.44 2.06
N LYS A 267 19.30 -11.79 0.77
CA LYS A 267 20.19 -12.81 0.18
C LYS A 267 21.67 -12.44 0.22
N LYS A 268 22.01 -11.16 0.30
CA LYS A 268 23.40 -10.71 0.40
C LYS A 268 23.99 -10.92 1.80
N ILE A 269 23.15 -11.26 2.78
CA ILE A 269 23.52 -11.41 4.18
C ILE A 269 23.78 -12.90 4.47
N PRO A 270 25.03 -13.30 4.76
CA PRO A 270 25.39 -14.71 4.96
C PRO A 270 24.59 -15.41 6.07
N GLU A 271 24.22 -14.68 7.12
CA GLU A 271 23.45 -15.15 8.27
C GLU A 271 22.01 -15.55 7.88
N LEU A 272 21.48 -14.99 6.79
CA LEU A 272 20.10 -15.23 6.33
C LEU A 272 20.03 -16.19 5.14
N LYS A 273 21.15 -16.80 4.73
CA LYS A 273 21.19 -17.74 3.60
C LYS A 273 20.22 -18.91 3.74
N ASN A 274 19.89 -19.26 4.99
CA ASN A 274 19.04 -20.39 5.35
C ASN A 274 17.61 -19.95 5.70
N LEU A 275 17.24 -18.69 5.50
CA LEU A 275 15.88 -18.23 5.79
C LEU A 275 14.87 -19.15 5.11
N SER A 276 13.92 -19.66 5.90
CA SER A 276 13.02 -20.74 5.51
C SER A 276 12.27 -20.47 4.20
N ILE A 277 11.84 -19.23 3.97
CA ILE A 277 11.15 -18.78 2.76
C ILE A 277 12.00 -18.84 1.49
N PHE A 278 13.33 -18.88 1.58
CA PHE A 278 14.23 -19.03 0.42
C PHE A 278 14.37 -20.48 -0.01
N ARG A 279 14.26 -21.42 0.94
CA ARG A 279 14.41 -22.86 0.70
C ARG A 279 13.10 -23.51 0.25
N PHE A 280 12.00 -23.06 0.85
CA PHE A 280 10.66 -23.56 0.54
C PHE A 280 9.76 -22.36 0.24
N HIS A 281 9.46 -22.12 -1.03
CA HIS A 281 8.61 -20.98 -1.43
C HIS A 281 7.13 -21.36 -1.57
N GLN A 282 6.82 -22.67 -1.59
CA GLN A 282 5.47 -23.21 -1.58
C GLN A 282 4.96 -23.25 -0.14
N GLY A 283 4.21 -22.23 0.27
CA GLY A 283 3.67 -22.12 1.62
C GLY A 283 3.18 -20.71 1.98
N THR A 284 2.52 -20.59 3.13
CA THR A 284 1.93 -19.32 3.60
C THR A 284 2.62 -18.77 4.85
N ASN A 285 3.10 -19.62 5.76
CA ASN A 285 3.64 -19.19 7.06
C ASN A 285 5.03 -19.82 7.30
N PHE A 286 6.10 -19.06 7.46
CA PHE A 286 7.45 -19.60 7.55
C PHE A 286 8.14 -19.20 8.86
N PRO A 287 8.82 -20.11 9.57
CA PRO A 287 9.48 -19.78 10.83
C PRO A 287 10.72 -18.93 10.57
N VAL A 288 10.95 -17.96 11.45
CA VAL A 288 12.18 -17.16 11.51
C VAL A 288 12.84 -17.46 12.86
N THR A 289 14.09 -17.92 12.82
CA THR A 289 14.85 -18.19 14.04
C THR A 289 15.24 -16.89 14.74
N ASP A 290 15.51 -16.95 16.05
CA ASP A 290 15.91 -15.75 16.81
C ASP A 290 17.16 -15.07 16.22
N ALA A 291 18.12 -15.88 15.74
CA ALA A 291 19.33 -15.37 15.09
C ALA A 291 19.01 -14.62 13.79
N GLU A 292 18.13 -15.17 12.94
CA GLU A 292 17.67 -14.50 11.72
C GLU A 292 16.88 -13.24 12.04
N TRP A 293 16.01 -13.29 13.06
CA TRP A 293 15.21 -12.15 13.48
C TRP A 293 16.09 -11.00 13.97
N LEU A 294 17.13 -11.26 14.78
CA LEU A 294 18.04 -10.22 15.25
C LEU A 294 18.70 -9.45 14.10
N VAL A 295 18.98 -10.13 12.99
CA VAL A 295 19.56 -9.51 11.79
C VAL A 295 18.48 -8.73 11.03
N ILE A 296 17.34 -9.36 10.73
CA ILE A 296 16.22 -8.72 10.01
C ILE A 296 15.72 -7.47 10.76
N LYS A 297 15.63 -7.54 12.08
CA LYS A 297 15.17 -6.43 12.93
C LYS A 297 16.05 -5.20 12.78
N LYS A 298 17.38 -5.35 12.72
CA LYS A 298 18.29 -4.21 12.49
C LYS A 298 18.00 -3.53 11.15
N PHE A 299 17.83 -4.31 10.09
CA PHE A 299 17.45 -3.79 8.77
C PHE A 299 16.10 -3.09 8.78
N ILE A 300 15.17 -3.51 9.63
CA ILE A 300 13.87 -2.86 9.79
C ILE A 300 13.99 -1.58 10.61
N GLU A 301 14.86 -1.53 11.63
CA GLU A 301 15.08 -0.36 12.49
C GLU A 301 15.82 0.77 11.78
N GLU A 302 16.70 0.45 10.83
CA GLU A 302 17.44 1.41 9.99
C GLU A 302 16.57 2.08 8.90
N ARG A 303 15.26 1.83 8.89
CA ARG A 303 14.31 2.26 7.85
C ARG A 303 13.11 3.02 8.39
#